data_AF-V9L9U1-F1
#
_entry.id   AF-V9L9U1-F1
#
_cell.length_a   1.000
_cell.length_b   1.000
_cell.length_c   1.000
_cell.angle_alpha   90.00
_cell.angle_beta   90.00
_cell.angle_gamma   90.00
#
_symmetry.space_group_name_H-M   'P 1'
#
loop_
_entity.id
_entity.type
_entity.pdbx_description
1 polymer ?
#
loop_
_entity_poly.entity_id
_entity_poly.type
_entity_poly.pdbx_seq_one_letter_code
_entity_poly.pdbx_strand_id
1 'polypeptide(L)'
;QLPYDDKLRIWQLYGVRDLLISTSRPGAEEPSDYPALPKPPKSRPTAQLRPDAPDRCNAHFDAVAQIRGEAFFFKGKYFWRLTRNKHLVSLQPAQIQRFWWGLPSNLGSLDAVYERTVDHKIVFFKGSRYWVFKDNNVEEGYPRLLADFGLPVQGIEAAFVWPHNDKTYFFKDNQYWRYDDYSRRLDPEAPEESLLWKGLPSNIDDAMRWSDGTTYFFKGKSYWKVLDGHTEVSADSPRSIARDWLMCSDMQADGVEVELASSRHGHPDHTRSEEEEKKQQQQQ
;
A
#
# COMPACT_ATOMS: atom_id res chain seq x y z
N GLN A 1 -24.62 -42.94 3.07
CA GLN A 1 -24.29 -44.08 2.20
C GLN A 1 -24.21 -43.57 0.77
N LEU A 2 -23.26 -44.05 -0.03
CA LEU A 2 -23.08 -43.58 -1.41
C LEU A 2 -24.24 -44.07 -2.31
N PRO A 3 -24.82 -43.22 -3.19
CA PRO A 3 -25.79 -43.62 -4.20
C PRO A 3 -25.29 -44.78 -5.08
N TYR A 4 -26.23 -45.59 -5.59
CA TYR A 4 -25.88 -46.78 -6.37
C TYR A 4 -25.13 -46.45 -7.67
N ASP A 5 -25.52 -45.38 -8.35
CA ASP A 5 -24.88 -44.95 -9.61
C ASP A 5 -23.42 -44.51 -9.41
N ASP A 6 -23.10 -43.89 -8.26
CA ASP A 6 -21.74 -43.48 -7.93
C ASP A 6 -20.84 -44.70 -7.69
N LYS A 7 -21.37 -45.75 -7.07
CA LYS A 7 -20.64 -47.02 -6.89
C LYS A 7 -20.31 -47.67 -8.23
N LEU A 8 -21.25 -47.64 -9.17
CA LEU A 8 -21.08 -48.24 -10.49
C LEU A 8 -19.96 -47.53 -11.29
N ARG A 9 -19.93 -46.19 -11.26
CA ARG A 9 -18.85 -45.41 -11.89
C ARG A 9 -17.49 -45.68 -11.27
N ILE A 10 -17.44 -45.81 -9.94
CA ILE A 10 -16.20 -46.13 -9.23
C ILE A 10 -15.71 -47.53 -9.61
N TRP A 11 -16.59 -48.51 -9.71
CA TRP A 11 -16.24 -49.87 -10.14
C TRP A 11 -15.79 -49.96 -11.58
N GLN A 12 -16.33 -49.14 -12.48
CA GLN A 12 -15.88 -49.06 -13.87
C GLN A 12 -14.46 -48.50 -13.99
N LEU A 13 -14.09 -47.53 -13.14
CA LEU A 13 -12.78 -46.89 -13.18
C LEU A 13 -11.69 -47.71 -12.46
N TYR A 14 -12.05 -48.38 -11.36
CA TYR A 14 -11.07 -48.98 -10.45
C TYR A 14 -11.25 -50.49 -10.23
N GLY A 15 -12.26 -51.11 -10.85
CA GLY A 15 -12.62 -52.50 -10.64
C GLY A 15 -13.38 -52.75 -9.33
N VAL A 16 -14.03 -53.92 -9.23
CA VAL A 16 -14.67 -54.40 -8.00
C VAL A 16 -13.67 -55.24 -7.22
N ARG A 17 -13.44 -54.90 -5.94
CA ARG A 17 -12.54 -55.67 -5.06
C ARG A 17 -13.34 -56.79 -4.41
N ASP A 18 -13.20 -58.02 -4.90
CA ASP A 18 -13.97 -59.17 -4.42
C ASP A 18 -13.37 -59.92 -3.21
N LEU A 19 -12.21 -59.52 -2.68
CA LEU A 19 -11.59 -60.24 -1.56
C LEU A 19 -10.99 -59.29 -0.52
N LEU A 20 -11.55 -59.33 0.69
CA LEU A 20 -10.89 -58.86 1.91
C LEU A 20 -9.76 -59.84 2.24
N ILE A 21 -8.58 -59.65 1.67
CA ILE A 21 -7.39 -60.38 2.10
C ILE A 21 -6.96 -59.78 3.44
N SER A 22 -7.26 -60.51 4.51
CA SER A 22 -6.67 -60.32 5.83
C SER A 22 -5.15 -60.43 5.69
N THR A 23 -4.42 -59.36 5.95
CA THR A 23 -2.95 -59.39 5.99
C THR A 23 -2.49 -60.03 7.28
N SER A 24 -2.47 -61.37 7.31
CA SER A 24 -1.62 -62.11 8.23
C SER A 24 -0.17 -61.71 7.97
N ARG A 25 0.48 -61.15 9.00
CA ARG A 25 1.88 -60.69 8.99
C ARG A 25 2.80 -61.91 8.76
N PRO A 26 3.50 -62.04 7.63
CA PRO A 26 4.60 -62.99 7.51
C PRO A 26 5.79 -62.45 8.30
N GLY A 27 6.61 -63.35 8.83
CA GLY A 27 7.76 -63.04 9.67
C GLY A 27 8.70 -61.99 9.07
N ALA A 28 9.29 -61.20 9.97
CA ALA A 28 10.22 -60.14 9.64
C ALA A 28 11.52 -60.70 9.05
N GLU A 29 11.74 -60.45 7.76
CA GLU A 29 13.06 -60.21 7.19
C GLU A 29 12.91 -58.98 6.28
N GLU A 30 13.46 -57.84 6.71
CA GLU A 30 13.52 -56.61 5.92
C GLU A 30 14.59 -56.75 4.82
N PRO A 31 14.26 -56.57 3.53
CA PRO A 31 15.26 -56.19 2.54
C PRO A 31 15.57 -54.71 2.76
N SER A 32 16.80 -54.39 3.18
CA SER A 32 17.25 -53.05 3.57
C SER A 32 17.47 -52.07 2.42
N ASP A 33 16.72 -52.18 1.31
CA ASP A 33 17.03 -51.46 0.06
C ASP A 33 15.83 -50.69 -0.52
N TYR A 34 15.05 -50.05 0.35
CA TYR A 34 14.13 -49.01 -0.09
C TYR A 34 14.90 -47.70 -0.29
N PRO A 35 14.84 -47.06 -1.47
CA PRO A 35 15.46 -45.76 -1.66
C PRO A 35 14.83 -44.76 -0.68
N ALA A 36 15.68 -44.10 0.10
CA ALA A 36 15.23 -43.09 1.05
C ALA A 36 14.44 -42.01 0.31
N LEU A 37 13.21 -41.74 0.78
CA LEU A 37 12.45 -40.60 0.29
C LEU A 37 13.29 -39.33 0.47
N PRO A 38 13.43 -38.49 -0.57
CA PRO A 38 14.16 -37.24 -0.43
C PRO A 38 13.52 -36.42 0.69
N LYS A 39 14.35 -36.00 1.65
CA LYS A 39 13.90 -35.12 2.74
C LYS A 39 13.23 -33.90 2.10
N PRO A 40 12.06 -33.45 2.60
CA PRO A 40 11.48 -32.22 2.12
C PRO A 40 12.57 -31.14 2.24
N PRO A 41 12.77 -30.31 1.20
CA PRO A 41 13.79 -29.27 1.27
C PRO A 41 13.54 -28.48 2.57
N LYS A 42 14.60 -28.27 3.36
CA LYS A 42 14.57 -27.38 4.52
C LYS A 42 13.83 -26.13 4.10
N SER A 43 12.84 -25.69 4.88
CA SER A 43 12.03 -24.51 4.62
C SER A 43 12.91 -23.35 4.17
N ARG A 44 13.07 -23.24 2.85
CA ARG A 44 13.60 -22.05 2.23
C ARG A 44 12.58 -20.98 2.59
N PRO A 45 12.96 -19.84 3.18
CA PRO A 45 12.00 -18.77 3.45
C PRO A 45 11.19 -18.53 2.17
N THR A 46 9.94 -18.95 2.19
CA THR A 46 9.05 -18.85 1.03
C THR A 46 8.73 -17.37 0.91
N ALA A 47 9.11 -16.79 -0.23
CA ALA A 47 9.27 -15.36 -0.48
C ALA A 47 10.56 -14.79 0.12
N GLN A 48 11.56 -14.56 -0.72
CA GLN A 48 12.50 -13.48 -0.44
C GLN A 48 11.66 -12.21 -0.27
N LEU A 49 11.65 -11.62 0.93
CA LEU A 49 11.27 -10.23 1.06
C LEU A 49 12.10 -9.49 0.02
N ARG A 50 11.43 -8.84 -0.93
CA ARG A 50 12.12 -7.94 -1.85
C ARG A 50 12.78 -6.89 -0.96
N PRO A 51 14.12 -6.81 -0.92
CA PRO A 51 14.80 -5.93 0.05
C PRO A 51 14.42 -4.47 -0.10
N ASP A 52 13.88 -4.08 -1.27
CA ASP A 52 13.44 -2.73 -1.62
C ASP A 52 11.94 -2.47 -1.44
N ALA A 53 11.15 -3.46 -0.99
CA ALA A 53 9.72 -3.28 -0.79
C ALA A 53 9.44 -2.52 0.52
N PRO A 54 8.57 -1.49 0.51
CA PRO A 54 8.22 -0.75 1.72
C PRO A 54 7.49 -1.65 2.73
N ASP A 55 7.73 -1.41 4.01
CA ASP A 55 6.99 -2.06 5.10
C ASP A 55 5.61 -1.41 5.26
N ARG A 56 4.54 -2.18 5.02
CA ARG A 56 3.15 -1.71 5.13
C ARG A 56 2.81 -1.19 6.54
N CYS A 57 3.45 -1.71 7.59
CA CYS A 57 3.10 -1.36 8.96
C CYS A 57 3.78 -0.07 9.43
N ASN A 58 4.85 0.35 8.75
CA ASN A 58 5.64 1.53 9.09
C ASN A 58 5.71 2.59 7.99
N ALA A 59 5.05 2.37 6.85
CA ALA A 59 5.01 3.33 5.75
C ALA A 59 3.94 4.41 5.95
N HIS A 60 4.19 5.59 5.38
CA HIS A 60 3.17 6.52 4.91
C HIS A 60 2.92 6.28 3.43
N PHE A 61 1.80 6.76 2.90
CA PHE A 61 1.39 6.51 1.51
C PHE A 61 1.46 7.79 0.69
N ASP A 62 1.87 7.64 -0.57
CA ASP A 62 2.00 8.80 -1.48
C ASP A 62 0.67 9.12 -2.17
N ALA A 63 -0.22 8.12 -2.30
CA ALA A 63 -1.59 8.30 -2.75
C ALA A 63 -2.47 7.18 -2.19
N VAL A 64 -3.74 7.47 -1.91
CA VAL A 64 -4.75 6.53 -1.46
C VAL A 64 -6.06 6.80 -2.19
N ALA A 65 -6.60 5.78 -2.86
CA ALA A 65 -7.79 5.94 -3.68
C ALA A 65 -8.77 4.78 -3.54
N GLN A 66 -10.06 5.09 -3.60
CA GLN A 66 -11.07 4.09 -3.90
C GLN A 66 -11.20 3.93 -5.41
N ILE A 67 -11.00 2.71 -5.90
CA ILE A 67 -11.11 2.36 -7.32
C ILE A 67 -12.00 1.12 -7.43
N ARG A 68 -13.15 1.25 -8.09
CA ARG A 68 -14.13 0.17 -8.34
C ARG A 68 -14.63 -0.50 -7.05
N GLY A 69 -14.60 0.26 -5.95
CA GLY A 69 -14.95 -0.18 -4.60
C GLY A 69 -13.82 -0.86 -3.83
N GLU A 70 -12.65 -1.07 -4.42
CA GLU A 70 -11.45 -1.50 -3.68
C GLU A 70 -10.67 -0.26 -3.20
N ALA A 71 -9.99 -0.36 -2.06
CA ALA A 71 -9.05 0.68 -1.63
C ALA A 71 -7.65 0.35 -2.15
N PHE A 72 -6.94 1.33 -2.68
CA PHE A 72 -5.55 1.22 -3.11
C PHE A 72 -4.68 2.17 -2.30
N PHE A 73 -3.59 1.65 -1.75
CA PHE A 73 -2.60 2.38 -0.97
C PHE A 73 -1.27 2.35 -1.72
N PHE A 74 -0.89 3.45 -2.35
CA PHE A 74 0.29 3.56 -3.21
C PHE A 74 1.50 4.07 -2.41
N LYS A 75 2.65 3.41 -2.59
CA LYS A 75 3.92 3.83 -2.01
C LYS A 75 5.08 3.53 -2.96
N GLY A 76 5.73 4.59 -3.45
CA GLY A 76 6.76 4.52 -4.46
C GLY A 76 6.23 3.83 -5.73
N LYS A 77 6.94 2.80 -6.17
CA LYS A 77 6.55 1.93 -7.30
C LYS A 77 5.59 0.79 -6.92
N TYR A 78 5.10 0.78 -5.69
CA TYR A 78 4.35 -0.30 -5.08
C TYR A 78 2.94 0.11 -4.66
N PHE A 79 2.05 -0.86 -4.47
CA PHE A 79 0.76 -0.62 -3.83
C PHE A 79 0.25 -1.86 -3.09
N TRP A 80 -0.61 -1.61 -2.10
CA TRP A 80 -1.50 -2.61 -1.51
C TRP A 80 -2.92 -2.32 -1.95
N ARG A 81 -3.76 -3.36 -2.02
CA ARG A 81 -5.19 -3.19 -2.26
C ARG A 81 -6.02 -3.98 -1.26
N LEU A 82 -7.17 -3.42 -0.93
CA LEU A 82 -8.15 -4.02 -0.05
C LEU A 82 -9.47 -4.16 -0.80
N THR A 83 -10.17 -5.24 -0.52
CA THR A 83 -11.52 -5.45 -1.06
C THR A 83 -12.51 -4.43 -0.51
N ARG A 84 -13.74 -4.39 -1.06
CA ARG A 84 -14.87 -3.58 -0.56
C ARG A 84 -15.13 -3.74 0.93
N ASN A 85 -14.84 -4.92 1.48
CA ASN A 85 -15.03 -5.22 2.90
C ASN A 85 -13.78 -4.90 3.74
N LYS A 86 -12.85 -4.08 3.21
CA LYS A 86 -11.58 -3.71 3.83
C LYS A 86 -10.67 -4.89 4.17
N HIS A 87 -10.81 -6.00 3.44
CA HIS A 87 -9.87 -7.12 3.59
C HIS A 87 -8.66 -6.90 2.69
N LEU A 88 -7.48 -6.83 3.29
CA LEU A 88 -6.21 -6.79 2.59
C LEU A 88 -6.03 -8.02 1.70
N VAL A 89 -5.82 -7.80 0.40
CA VAL A 89 -5.72 -8.88 -0.60
C VAL A 89 -4.39 -9.64 -0.48
N SER A 90 -3.31 -8.94 -0.12
CA SER A 90 -1.97 -9.53 0.03
C SER A 90 -1.16 -8.73 1.04
N LEU A 91 -0.38 -9.43 1.89
CA LEU A 91 0.58 -8.81 2.80
C LEU A 91 1.78 -8.19 2.05
N GLN A 92 2.11 -8.75 0.88
CA GLN A 92 3.19 -8.26 0.01
C GLN A 92 2.63 -7.24 -0.99
N PRO A 93 3.34 -6.12 -1.23
CA PRO A 93 2.89 -5.13 -2.20
C PRO A 93 3.00 -5.65 -3.64
N ALA A 94 2.07 -5.22 -4.48
CA ALA A 94 2.15 -5.36 -5.93
C ALA A 94 2.94 -4.18 -6.53
N GLN A 95 3.55 -4.39 -7.70
CA GLN A 95 4.17 -3.30 -8.46
C GLN A 95 3.12 -2.58 -9.29
N ILE A 96 3.12 -1.25 -9.26
CA ILE A 96 2.18 -0.40 -9.99
C ILE A 96 2.18 -0.76 -11.47
N GLN A 97 3.34 -0.79 -12.13
CA GLN A 97 3.46 -1.04 -13.57
C GLN A 97 3.02 -2.43 -14.04
N ARG A 98 2.96 -3.42 -13.12
CA ARG A 98 2.47 -4.76 -13.46
C ARG A 98 0.95 -4.83 -13.49
N PHE A 99 0.29 -3.86 -12.85
CA PHE A 99 -1.16 -3.81 -12.73
C PHE A 99 -1.75 -2.67 -13.58
N TRP A 100 -1.10 -1.51 -13.60
CA TRP A 100 -1.48 -0.31 -14.32
C TRP A 100 -0.53 -0.10 -15.51
N TRP A 101 -0.96 -0.51 -16.70
CA TRP A 101 -0.15 -0.49 -17.90
C TRP A 101 -0.13 0.90 -18.56
N GLY A 102 1.06 1.44 -18.76
CA GLY A 102 1.28 2.74 -19.44
C GLY A 102 1.82 3.86 -18.56
N LEU A 103 1.93 3.65 -17.24
CA LEU A 103 2.71 4.56 -16.39
C LEU A 103 4.22 4.44 -16.70
N PRO A 104 5.00 5.52 -16.60
CA PRO A 104 6.44 5.50 -16.88
C PRO A 104 7.20 4.47 -16.06
N SER A 105 8.18 3.79 -16.66
CA SER A 105 9.01 2.77 -16.00
C SER A 105 9.83 3.31 -14.83
N ASN A 106 10.18 4.60 -14.87
CA ASN A 106 10.91 5.34 -13.85
C ASN A 106 9.99 6.17 -12.94
N LEU A 107 8.68 5.88 -12.91
CA LEU A 107 7.75 6.54 -11.99
C LEU A 107 8.17 6.25 -10.55
N GLY A 108 8.65 7.28 -9.85
CA GLY A 108 9.12 7.18 -8.47
C GLY A 108 7.97 6.95 -7.49
N SER A 109 7.00 7.87 -7.48
CA SER A 109 5.76 7.82 -6.72
C SER A 109 4.63 8.48 -7.52
N LEU A 110 3.40 8.33 -7.05
CA LEU A 110 2.24 9.11 -7.49
C LEU A 110 2.01 10.24 -6.48
N ASP A 111 1.38 11.33 -6.92
CA ASP A 111 1.05 12.43 -6.00
C ASP A 111 -0.43 12.40 -5.60
N ALA A 112 -1.32 11.92 -6.45
CA ALA A 112 -2.74 11.71 -6.14
C ALA A 112 -3.38 10.74 -7.14
N VAL A 113 -4.46 10.06 -6.74
CA VAL A 113 -5.26 9.20 -7.62
C VAL A 113 -6.74 9.30 -7.25
N TYR A 114 -7.63 9.43 -8.23
CA TYR A 114 -9.07 9.33 -7.98
C TYR A 114 -9.82 8.64 -9.12
N GLU A 115 -10.99 8.10 -8.81
CA GLU A 115 -11.93 7.58 -9.80
C GLU A 115 -13.04 8.62 -10.06
N ARG A 116 -13.22 9.00 -11.33
CA ARG A 116 -14.29 9.91 -11.73
C ARG A 116 -15.64 9.21 -11.68
N THR A 117 -16.64 9.91 -11.15
CA THR A 117 -18.03 9.42 -11.09
C THR A 117 -18.72 9.37 -12.45
N VAL A 118 -18.33 10.24 -13.38
CA VAL A 118 -19.03 10.40 -14.67
C VAL A 118 -18.82 9.20 -15.61
N ASP A 119 -17.59 8.66 -15.67
CA ASP A 119 -17.21 7.63 -16.62
C ASP A 119 -16.39 6.47 -16.02
N HIS A 120 -16.23 6.45 -14.69
CA HIS A 120 -15.45 5.44 -13.96
C HIS A 120 -14.00 5.30 -14.42
N LYS A 121 -13.47 6.32 -15.11
CA LYS A 121 -12.05 6.38 -15.45
C LYS A 121 -11.25 6.83 -14.23
N ILE A 122 -10.05 6.29 -14.14
CA ILE A 122 -9.16 6.50 -13.00
C ILE A 122 -8.09 7.49 -13.43
N VAL A 123 -7.91 8.55 -12.66
CA VAL A 123 -6.99 9.64 -12.99
C VAL A 123 -5.81 9.57 -12.03
N PHE A 124 -4.61 9.45 -12.59
CA PHE A 124 -3.35 9.39 -11.85
C PHE A 124 -2.59 10.70 -12.06
N PHE A 125 -2.06 11.27 -10.99
CA PHE A 125 -1.29 12.52 -11.03
C PHE A 125 0.17 12.32 -10.63
N LYS A 126 1.06 13.01 -11.34
CA LYS A 126 2.47 13.16 -10.96
C LYS A 126 3.06 14.46 -11.52
N GLY A 127 3.51 15.33 -10.62
CA GLY A 127 4.01 16.66 -10.96
C GLY A 127 2.98 17.43 -11.77
N SER A 128 3.40 18.09 -12.85
CA SER A 128 2.50 18.84 -13.73
C SER A 128 1.68 17.98 -14.70
N ARG A 129 1.69 16.65 -14.55
CA ARG A 129 1.12 15.70 -15.52
C ARG A 129 0.08 14.79 -14.90
N TYR A 130 -0.85 14.34 -15.74
CA TYR A 130 -1.84 13.35 -15.35
C TYR A 130 -2.06 12.31 -16.46
N TRP A 131 -2.54 11.14 -16.07
CA TRP A 131 -2.91 10.03 -16.93
C TRP A 131 -4.34 9.63 -16.64
N VAL A 132 -5.11 9.29 -17.67
CA VAL A 132 -6.46 8.73 -17.50
C VAL A 132 -6.41 7.26 -17.92
N PHE A 133 -6.93 6.41 -17.05
CA PHE A 133 -6.99 4.98 -17.21
C PHE A 133 -8.42 4.52 -17.43
N LYS A 134 -8.58 3.63 -18.41
CA LYS A 134 -9.77 2.80 -18.57
C LYS A 134 -9.38 1.37 -18.28
N ASP A 135 -10.06 0.77 -17.31
CA ASP A 135 -9.58 -0.49 -16.72
C ASP A 135 -8.16 -0.30 -16.24
N ASN A 136 -7.27 -1.19 -16.67
CA ASN A 136 -5.89 -1.22 -16.25
C ASN A 136 -4.94 -0.58 -17.28
N ASN A 137 -5.47 0.05 -18.34
CA ASN A 137 -4.68 0.62 -19.43
C ASN A 137 -4.83 2.12 -19.48
N VAL A 138 -3.71 2.81 -19.72
CA VAL A 138 -3.72 4.24 -20.04
C VAL A 138 -4.48 4.47 -21.35
N GLU A 139 -5.30 5.51 -21.39
CA GLU A 139 -5.96 5.97 -22.61
C GLU A 139 -4.96 6.64 -23.56
N GLU A 140 -5.30 6.70 -24.84
CA GLU A 140 -4.47 7.36 -25.85
C GLU A 140 -4.38 8.88 -25.59
N GLY A 141 -3.22 9.47 -25.89
CA GLY A 141 -2.97 10.91 -25.74
C GLY A 141 -2.51 11.35 -24.36
N TYR A 142 -2.28 10.43 -23.43
CA TYR A 142 -1.72 10.70 -22.09
C TYR A 142 -0.22 10.38 -22.01
N PRO A 143 0.55 11.06 -21.14
CA PRO A 143 0.11 12.05 -20.17
C PRO A 143 -0.28 13.40 -20.76
N ARG A 144 -1.18 14.09 -20.07
CA ARG A 144 -1.59 15.46 -20.34
C ARG A 144 -1.21 16.39 -19.19
N LEU A 145 -1.36 17.70 -19.36
CA LEU A 145 -0.92 18.71 -18.38
C LEU A 145 -2.03 19.04 -17.39
N LEU A 146 -1.68 19.27 -16.12
CA LEU A 146 -2.63 19.71 -15.08
C LEU A 146 -3.40 20.98 -15.46
N ALA A 147 -2.83 21.84 -16.32
CA ALA A 147 -3.49 23.02 -16.87
C ALA A 147 -4.81 22.71 -17.60
N ASP A 148 -5.01 21.47 -18.06
CA ASP A 148 -6.27 21.03 -18.66
C ASP A 148 -7.45 21.03 -17.68
N PHE A 149 -7.17 20.97 -16.37
CA PHE A 149 -8.16 21.16 -15.30
C PHE A 149 -8.36 22.64 -14.92
N GLY A 150 -7.60 23.56 -15.52
CA GLY A 150 -7.59 24.98 -15.15
C GLY A 150 -6.82 25.30 -13.87
N LEU A 151 -6.09 24.32 -13.31
CA LEU A 151 -5.39 24.47 -12.04
C LEU A 151 -4.15 25.38 -12.17
N PRO A 152 -4.01 26.45 -11.35
CA PRO A 152 -2.88 27.37 -11.40
C PRO A 152 -1.67 26.88 -10.58
N VAL A 153 -1.47 25.56 -10.46
CA VAL A 153 -0.44 24.95 -9.61
C VAL A 153 0.39 23.91 -10.35
N GLN A 154 1.56 23.60 -9.80
CA GLN A 154 2.41 22.50 -10.24
C GLN A 154 2.26 21.32 -9.29
N GLY A 155 1.61 20.25 -9.74
CA GLY A 155 1.30 19.11 -8.89
C GLY A 155 0.17 19.40 -7.91
N ILE A 156 -0.28 18.33 -7.27
CA ILE A 156 -1.32 18.30 -6.24
C ILE A 156 -0.91 17.26 -5.20
N GLU A 157 -1.42 17.37 -3.99
CA GLU A 157 -1.18 16.43 -2.88
C GLU A 157 -2.33 15.46 -2.70
N ALA A 158 -3.56 15.87 -3.03
CA ALA A 158 -4.71 14.99 -2.93
C ALA A 158 -5.72 15.26 -4.03
N ALA A 159 -6.46 14.23 -4.42
CA ALA A 159 -7.60 14.36 -5.33
C ALA A 159 -8.68 13.38 -4.90
N PHE A 160 -9.91 13.87 -4.68
CA PHE A 160 -11.04 12.98 -4.41
C PHE A 160 -12.37 13.57 -4.83
N VAL A 161 -13.35 12.71 -5.10
CA VAL A 161 -14.74 13.13 -5.29
C VAL A 161 -15.43 13.18 -3.94
N TRP A 162 -15.97 14.34 -3.56
CA TRP A 162 -16.69 14.46 -2.29
C TRP A 162 -18.12 13.92 -2.42
N PRO A 163 -18.54 12.94 -1.59
CA PRO A 163 -19.87 12.32 -1.72
C PRO A 163 -21.04 13.29 -1.62
N HIS A 164 -20.87 14.41 -0.93
CA HIS A 164 -21.96 15.36 -0.69
C HIS A 164 -22.46 16.07 -1.96
N ASN A 165 -21.58 16.36 -2.92
CA ASN A 165 -21.92 17.14 -4.11
C ASN A 165 -21.36 16.60 -5.43
N ASP A 166 -20.72 15.42 -5.39
CA ASP A 166 -20.08 14.76 -6.53
C ASP A 166 -19.06 15.64 -7.30
N LYS A 167 -18.51 16.67 -6.65
CA LYS A 167 -17.41 17.47 -7.19
C LYS A 167 -16.07 16.88 -6.77
N THR A 168 -15.09 17.04 -7.64
CA THR A 168 -13.70 16.67 -7.35
C THR A 168 -13.00 17.81 -6.64
N TYR A 169 -12.31 17.49 -5.56
CA TYR A 169 -11.50 18.43 -4.80
C TYR A 169 -10.04 18.07 -4.97
N PHE A 170 -9.26 19.05 -5.43
CA PHE A 170 -7.81 18.98 -5.54
C PHE A 170 -7.18 19.75 -4.39
N PHE A 171 -6.16 19.20 -3.74
CA PHE A 171 -5.46 19.86 -2.63
C PHE A 171 -4.02 20.16 -2.98
N LYS A 172 -3.52 21.31 -2.51
CA LYS A 172 -2.11 21.70 -2.57
C LYS A 172 -1.83 22.76 -1.52
N ASP A 173 -0.79 22.60 -0.72
CA ASP A 173 -0.30 23.63 0.22
C ASP A 173 -1.40 24.22 1.15
N ASN A 174 -2.29 23.37 1.70
CA ASN A 174 -3.50 23.73 2.48
C ASN A 174 -4.62 24.46 1.74
N GLN A 175 -4.48 24.63 0.43
CA GLN A 175 -5.54 25.17 -0.41
C GLN A 175 -6.27 24.03 -1.13
N TYR A 176 -7.51 24.29 -1.53
CA TYR A 176 -8.23 23.39 -2.42
C TYR A 176 -8.89 24.11 -3.59
N TRP A 177 -9.10 23.33 -4.64
CA TRP A 177 -9.88 23.72 -5.80
C TRP A 177 -11.01 22.71 -6.00
N ARG A 178 -12.21 23.23 -6.23
CA ARG A 178 -13.38 22.43 -6.59
C ARG A 178 -13.52 22.37 -8.11
N TYR A 179 -13.67 21.17 -8.64
CA TYR A 179 -13.77 20.88 -10.05
C TYR A 179 -15.02 20.06 -10.34
N ASP A 180 -15.72 20.45 -11.40
CA ASP A 180 -16.89 19.74 -11.90
C ASP A 180 -16.51 18.84 -13.06
N ASP A 181 -16.44 17.52 -12.82
CA ASP A 181 -16.13 16.55 -13.88
C ASP A 181 -17.20 16.49 -14.98
N TYR A 182 -18.45 16.86 -14.72
CA TYR A 182 -19.51 16.86 -15.72
C TYR A 182 -19.34 18.00 -16.73
N SER A 183 -19.22 19.23 -16.22
CA SER A 183 -19.01 20.41 -17.07
C SER A 183 -17.56 20.59 -17.52
N ARG A 184 -16.63 19.83 -16.90
CA ARG A 184 -15.18 19.90 -17.06
C ARG A 184 -14.62 21.29 -16.79
N ARG A 185 -15.06 21.87 -15.67
CA ARG A 185 -14.71 23.25 -15.28
C ARG A 185 -14.26 23.32 -13.83
N LEU A 186 -13.24 24.13 -13.62
CA LEU A 186 -12.86 24.60 -12.28
C LEU A 186 -13.85 25.65 -11.83
N ASP A 187 -14.19 25.64 -10.55
CA ASP A 187 -15.05 26.68 -9.99
C ASP A 187 -14.30 28.03 -9.95
N PRO A 188 -14.95 29.15 -10.35
CA PRO A 188 -14.28 30.45 -10.46
C PRO A 188 -13.77 31.03 -9.14
N GLU A 189 -14.33 30.60 -8.00
CA GLU A 189 -14.03 31.13 -6.67
C GLU A 189 -12.84 30.43 -5.98
N ALA A 190 -12.05 29.65 -6.74
CA ALA A 190 -10.90 28.89 -6.24
C ALA A 190 -9.55 29.64 -6.38
N PRO A 191 -8.52 29.36 -5.54
CA PRO A 191 -8.60 28.47 -4.39
C PRO A 191 -9.42 29.07 -3.25
N GLU A 192 -10.18 28.22 -2.56
CA GLU A 192 -10.84 28.63 -1.32
C GLU A 192 -9.80 28.58 -0.18
N GLU A 193 -9.60 29.71 0.50
CA GLU A 193 -8.54 29.86 1.53
C GLU A 193 -8.89 29.22 2.88
N SER A 194 -10.18 29.03 3.19
CA SER A 194 -10.62 28.42 4.45
C SER A 194 -10.78 26.92 4.30
N LEU A 195 -10.10 26.10 5.11
CA LEU A 195 -10.36 24.66 5.16
C LEU A 195 -11.85 24.43 5.50
N LEU A 196 -12.61 24.01 4.50
CA LEU A 196 -14.00 23.58 4.63
C LEU A 196 -14.15 22.52 5.73
N TRP A 197 -13.17 21.63 5.83
CA TRP A 197 -13.11 20.55 6.80
C TRP A 197 -12.36 20.96 8.07
N LYS A 198 -13.10 21.17 9.17
CA LYS A 198 -12.54 21.55 10.46
C LYS A 198 -11.89 20.35 11.16
N GLY A 199 -10.73 20.60 11.75
CA GLY A 199 -9.99 19.60 12.54
C GLY A 199 -9.05 18.72 11.71
N LEU A 200 -8.97 18.93 10.39
CA LEU A 200 -7.93 18.30 9.58
C LEU A 200 -6.54 18.87 9.92
N PRO A 201 -5.48 18.05 9.82
CA PRO A 201 -4.13 18.56 9.86
C PRO A 201 -3.85 19.38 8.59
N SER A 202 -2.90 20.31 8.67
CA SER A 202 -2.36 20.95 7.47
C SER A 202 -1.63 19.94 6.58
N ASN A 203 -1.51 20.18 5.28
CA ASN A 203 -0.73 19.40 4.30
C ASN A 203 -1.00 17.91 4.42
N ILE A 204 -2.21 17.51 4.02
CA ILE A 204 -2.60 16.11 3.93
C ILE A 204 -1.78 15.42 2.83
N ASP A 205 -1.56 14.12 2.99
CA ASP A 205 -0.83 13.30 2.00
C ASP A 205 -1.75 12.78 0.89
N ASP A 206 -3.03 12.50 1.19
CA ASP A 206 -4.10 12.25 0.21
C ASP A 206 -5.48 12.25 0.89
N ALA A 207 -6.55 12.07 0.13
CA ALA A 207 -7.89 11.82 0.64
C ALA A 207 -8.67 10.88 -0.29
N MET A 208 -9.60 10.10 0.26
CA MET A 208 -10.51 9.30 -0.54
C MET A 208 -11.91 9.27 0.07
N ARG A 209 -12.93 9.19 -0.78
CA ARG A 209 -14.24 8.71 -0.33
C ARG A 209 -14.25 7.19 -0.19
N TRP A 210 -15.09 6.68 0.70
CA TRP A 210 -15.36 5.26 0.81
C TRP A 210 -16.83 4.94 0.58
N SER A 211 -17.15 3.65 0.44
CA SER A 211 -18.51 3.17 0.16
C SER A 211 -19.51 3.38 1.30
N ASP A 212 -19.04 3.77 2.48
CA ASP A 212 -19.87 4.15 3.64
C ASP A 212 -20.26 5.64 3.63
N GLY A 213 -19.92 6.37 2.56
CA GLY A 213 -20.14 7.82 2.45
C GLY A 213 -19.12 8.67 3.20
N THR A 214 -18.26 8.06 4.03
CA THR A 214 -17.25 8.78 4.80
C THR A 214 -16.08 9.18 3.89
N THR A 215 -15.59 10.39 4.10
CA THR A 215 -14.34 10.87 3.49
C THR A 215 -13.18 10.65 4.47
N TYR A 216 -12.13 9.98 4.00
CA TYR A 216 -10.94 9.65 4.76
C TYR A 216 -9.79 10.51 4.27
N PHE A 217 -9.18 11.29 5.16
CA PHE A 217 -8.03 12.14 4.88
C PHE A 217 -6.79 11.50 5.52
N PHE A 218 -5.69 11.41 4.77
CA PHE A 218 -4.48 10.70 5.19
C PHE A 218 -3.35 11.67 5.45
N LYS A 219 -2.56 11.41 6.50
CA LYS A 219 -1.31 12.11 6.77
C LYS A 219 -0.37 11.25 7.61
N GLY A 220 0.85 11.06 7.13
CA GLY A 220 1.85 10.19 7.73
C GLY A 220 1.33 8.76 7.89
N LYS A 221 1.34 8.26 9.13
CA LYS A 221 0.85 6.91 9.48
C LYS A 221 -0.62 6.91 9.94
N SER A 222 -1.30 8.06 9.82
CA SER A 222 -2.60 8.31 10.42
C SER A 222 -3.62 8.79 9.40
N TYR A 223 -4.90 8.65 9.76
CA TYR A 223 -6.00 9.17 8.96
C TYR A 223 -7.11 9.80 9.84
N TRP A 224 -7.85 10.72 9.25
CA TRP A 224 -8.98 11.45 9.83
C TRP A 224 -10.24 11.12 9.06
N LYS A 225 -11.38 11.01 9.75
CA LYS A 225 -12.67 10.67 9.13
C LYS A 225 -13.61 11.85 9.19
N VAL A 226 -14.24 12.17 8.07
CA VAL A 226 -15.37 13.10 8.00
C VAL A 226 -16.58 12.32 7.49
N LEU A 227 -17.63 12.24 8.31
CA LEU A 227 -18.88 11.55 7.96
C LEU A 227 -19.62 12.29 6.85
N ASP A 228 -20.44 11.55 6.11
CA ASP A 228 -21.23 12.15 5.02
C ASP A 228 -22.14 13.27 5.54
N GLY A 229 -22.21 14.37 4.79
CA GLY A 229 -22.93 15.58 5.18
C GLY A 229 -22.31 16.40 6.32
N HIS A 230 -21.20 15.96 6.91
CA HIS A 230 -20.46 16.73 7.90
C HIS A 230 -19.24 17.41 7.28
N THR A 231 -18.78 18.48 7.94
CA THR A 231 -17.53 19.18 7.61
C THR A 231 -16.58 19.21 8.80
N GLU A 232 -16.85 18.42 9.84
CA GLU A 232 -16.01 18.32 11.03
C GLU A 232 -15.47 16.90 11.14
N VAL A 233 -14.20 16.79 11.55
CA VAL A 233 -13.58 15.50 11.79
C VAL A 233 -14.26 14.77 12.95
N SER A 234 -14.40 13.46 12.80
CA SER A 234 -14.91 12.55 13.83
C SER A 234 -14.03 12.56 15.08
N ALA A 235 -14.63 12.61 16.26
CA ALA A 235 -13.93 12.73 17.55
C ALA A 235 -12.92 11.60 17.85
N ASP A 236 -13.02 10.46 17.17
CA ASP A 236 -12.11 9.32 17.29
C ASP A 236 -10.88 9.40 16.36
N SER A 237 -10.66 10.55 15.70
CA SER A 237 -9.50 10.81 14.85
C SER A 237 -8.37 11.54 15.61
N PRO A 238 -7.09 11.35 15.25
CA PRO A 238 -6.61 10.47 14.17
C PRO A 238 -6.63 8.98 14.54
N ARG A 239 -6.80 8.13 13.54
CA ARG A 239 -6.68 6.66 13.65
C ARG A 239 -5.48 6.14 12.86
N SER A 240 -5.05 4.92 13.13
CA SER A 240 -3.84 4.33 12.52
C SER A 240 -4.16 3.63 11.19
N ILE A 241 -3.45 4.01 10.12
CA ILE A 241 -3.58 3.34 8.82
C ILE A 241 -3.16 1.87 8.94
N ALA A 242 -2.03 1.62 9.59
CA ALA A 242 -1.47 0.28 9.74
C ALA A 242 -2.43 -0.69 10.43
N ARG A 243 -3.06 -0.23 11.53
CA ARG A 243 -3.97 -1.06 12.33
C ARG A 243 -5.31 -1.29 11.62
N ASP A 244 -5.92 -0.23 11.10
CA ASP A 244 -7.30 -0.30 10.58
C ASP A 244 -7.39 -0.77 9.12
N TRP A 245 -6.36 -0.51 8.29
CA TRP A 245 -6.40 -0.81 6.85
C TRP A 245 -5.42 -1.92 6.45
N LEU A 246 -4.27 -2.05 7.11
CA LEU A 246 -3.17 -2.89 6.61
C LEU A 246 -2.92 -4.16 7.45
N MET A 247 -3.86 -4.49 8.32
CA MET A 247 -3.84 -5.68 9.18
C MET A 247 -2.53 -5.83 9.98
N CYS A 248 -2.05 -4.74 10.58
CA CYS A 248 -0.88 -4.76 11.44
C CYS A 248 -1.29 -4.84 12.92
N SER A 249 -0.59 -5.67 13.69
CA SER A 249 -0.72 -5.68 15.16
C SER A 249 -0.09 -4.43 15.78
N ASP A 250 -0.43 -4.13 17.03
CA ASP A 250 0.15 -2.97 17.76
C ASP A 250 1.69 -2.99 17.74
N MET A 251 2.32 -4.14 18.01
CA MET A 251 3.78 -4.29 17.99
C MET A 251 4.42 -4.00 16.61
N GLN A 252 3.67 -4.16 15.52
CA GLN A 252 4.18 -3.89 14.17
C GLN A 252 3.95 -2.44 13.75
N ALA A 253 2.84 -1.85 14.18
CA ALA A 253 2.46 -0.48 13.89
C ALA A 253 3.29 0.55 14.69
N ASP A 254 3.73 0.19 15.89
CA ASP A 254 4.47 1.07 16.80
C ASP A 254 5.98 1.09 16.53
N GLY A 255 6.47 0.26 15.60
CA GLY A 255 7.84 0.26 15.06
C GLY A 255 8.95 0.38 16.11
N VAL A 256 9.57 -0.73 16.53
CA VAL A 256 10.85 -0.63 17.24
C VAL A 256 11.89 -0.11 16.24
N GLU A 257 12.30 1.15 16.39
CA GLU A 257 13.53 1.67 15.77
C GLU A 257 14.70 0.88 16.35
N VAL A 258 15.05 -0.23 15.69
CA VAL A 258 16.33 -0.88 15.95
C VAL A 258 17.39 -0.01 15.29
N GLU A 259 17.95 0.91 16.07
CA GLU A 259 19.22 1.54 15.72
C GLU A 259 20.24 0.42 15.49
N LEU A 260 20.59 0.18 14.23
CA LEU A 260 21.81 -0.56 13.91
C LEU A 260 22.99 0.30 14.35
N ALA A 261 23.36 0.18 15.63
CA ALA A 261 24.63 0.66 16.13
C ALA A 261 25.74 -0.02 15.31
N SER A 262 26.35 0.78 14.43
CA SER A 262 27.59 0.46 13.73
C SER A 262 28.65 0.10 14.77
N SER A 263 28.93 -1.19 14.94
CA SER A 263 30.14 -1.65 15.64
C SER A 263 31.35 -1.29 14.78
N ARG A 264 31.85 -0.06 14.94
CA ARG A 264 33.22 0.27 14.54
C ARG A 264 34.14 -0.36 15.58
N HIS A 265 34.73 -1.48 15.24
CA HIS A 265 35.94 -1.97 15.90
C HIS A 265 37.04 -0.92 15.73
N GLY A 266 37.31 -0.16 16.79
CA GLY A 266 38.48 0.71 16.88
C GLY A 266 39.71 -0.14 17.18
N HIS A 267 40.66 -0.16 16.25
CA HIS A 267 42.06 -0.47 16.54
C HIS A 267 42.66 0.70 17.34
N PRO A 268 43.36 0.47 18.45
CA PRO A 268 44.08 1.53 19.15
C PRO A 268 45.43 1.74 18.48
N ASP A 269 45.61 2.89 17.81
CA ASP A 269 46.92 3.33 17.36
C ASP A 269 47.61 4.10 18.50
N HIS A 270 48.74 3.55 18.95
CA HIS A 270 49.67 4.20 19.87
C HIS A 270 50.32 5.38 19.15
N THR A 271 50.18 6.60 19.67
CA THR A 271 51.24 7.65 19.68
C THR A 271 50.67 8.96 20.23
N ARG A 272 50.93 9.28 21.51
CA ARG A 272 51.07 10.67 22.00
C ARG A 272 51.57 10.71 23.45
N SER A 273 52.85 10.98 23.62
CA SER A 273 53.51 11.61 24.78
C SER A 273 54.97 11.69 24.34
N GLU A 274 55.50 12.85 24.01
CA GLU A 274 56.17 13.74 24.96
C GLU A 274 56.37 15.11 24.29
N GLU A 275 55.49 16.07 24.55
CA GLU A 275 55.75 17.48 24.18
C GLU A 275 55.24 18.48 25.23
N GLU A 276 55.15 18.07 26.49
CA GLU A 276 54.77 18.96 27.61
C GLU A 276 55.82 19.05 28.73
N GLU A 277 57.06 18.62 28.51
CA GLU A 277 58.13 18.69 29.51
C GLU A 277 59.21 19.76 29.22
N LYS A 278 58.83 20.89 28.60
CA LYS A 278 59.76 22.03 28.35
C LYS A 278 59.26 23.42 28.76
N LYS A 279 58.34 23.53 29.73
CA LYS A 279 57.91 24.84 30.27
C LYS A 279 57.91 25.00 31.80
N GLN A 280 58.76 24.27 32.52
CA GLN A 280 59.03 24.55 33.94
C GLN A 280 60.53 24.59 34.29
N GLN A 281 61.33 25.27 33.47
CA GLN A 281 62.65 25.75 33.87
C GLN A 281 62.91 27.14 33.28
N GLN A 282 62.09 28.10 33.70
CA GLN A 282 62.49 29.52 33.74
C GLN A 282 61.58 30.35 34.66
N GLN A 283 61.57 30.03 35.95
CA GLN A 283 61.44 31.04 37.02
C GLN A 283 61.72 30.39 38.38
N GLN A 284 62.80 30.88 39.01
CA GLN A 284 63.40 30.56 40.31
C GLN A 284 64.31 29.34 40.39
#